data_AF-A0A0A8YY20-F1
#
_entry.id   AF-A0A0A8YY20-F1
#
_cell.length_a   1.000
_cell.length_b   1.000
_cell.length_c   1.000
_cell.angle_alpha   90.00
_cell.angle_beta   90.00
_cell.angle_gamma   90.00
#
_symmetry.space_group_name_H-M   'P 1'
#
loop_
_entity.id
_entity.type
_entity.pdbx_description
1 polymer ?
#
loop_
_entity_poly.entity_id
_entity_poly.type
_entity_poly.pdbx_seq_one_letter_code
_entity_poly.pdbx_strand_id
1 'polypeptide(L)'
;MQTCQLTDKSDVYSFGVVLLELLTGKKAFNLEGPENERSLSLRFLCAVKEDRLMDVIDDPIKSDNDAELLEEVAELARQCLEMVGERRPSMIDVAEKLDRLSKVMQHPWVPTQHDPEEMESLLRESSMASLEMVSTGNFRMENKIVQGLMESGR
;
A
#
# COMPACT_ATOMS: atom_id res chain seq x y z
N MET A 1 -0.93 10.72 -17.77
CA MET A 1 0.24 11.59 -17.64
C MET A 1 0.78 11.42 -16.23
N GLN A 2 2.08 11.18 -16.06
CA GLN A 2 2.70 11.10 -14.74
C GLN A 2 3.00 12.53 -14.31
N THR A 3 2.12 13.10 -13.48
CA THR A 3 2.37 14.39 -12.85
C THR A 3 3.23 14.08 -11.64
N CYS A 4 4.43 14.66 -11.52
CA CYS A 4 5.29 14.47 -10.34
C CYS A 4 4.71 15.16 -9.09
N GLN A 5 3.42 14.99 -8.85
CA GLN A 5 2.62 15.61 -7.82
C GLN A 5 2.17 14.52 -6.86
N LEU A 6 2.59 14.65 -5.60
CA LEU A 6 2.10 13.83 -4.52
C LEU A 6 0.68 14.28 -4.16
N THR A 7 -0.24 13.34 -4.10
CA THR A 7 -1.66 13.55 -3.77
C THR A 7 -2.16 12.37 -2.96
N ASP A 8 -3.26 12.54 -2.22
CA ASP A 8 -3.92 11.42 -1.54
C ASP A 8 -4.22 10.26 -2.51
N LYS A 9 -4.51 10.59 -3.79
CA LYS A 9 -4.76 9.60 -4.84
C LYS A 9 -3.50 8.88 -5.29
N SER A 10 -2.31 9.49 -5.27
CA SER A 10 -1.06 8.77 -5.54
C SER A 10 -0.69 7.82 -4.41
N ASP A 11 -1.06 8.14 -3.18
CA ASP A 11 -0.90 7.23 -2.03
C ASP A 11 -1.82 6.02 -2.17
N VAL A 12 -3.07 6.23 -2.60
CA VAL A 12 -4.00 5.12 -2.93
C VAL A 12 -3.43 4.20 -4.02
N TYR A 13 -2.84 4.77 -5.07
CA TYR A 13 -2.19 3.95 -6.11
C TYR A 13 -1.04 3.12 -5.55
N SER A 14 -0.17 3.75 -4.76
CA SER A 14 1.00 3.09 -4.18
C SER A 14 0.57 1.99 -3.21
N PHE A 15 -0.49 2.22 -2.43
CA PHE A 15 -1.09 1.19 -1.59
C PHE A 15 -1.70 0.04 -2.43
N GLY A 16 -2.33 0.34 -3.56
CA GLY A 16 -2.77 -0.68 -4.52
C GLY A 16 -1.63 -1.58 -5.01
N VAL A 17 -0.43 -1.03 -5.21
CA VAL A 17 0.77 -1.83 -5.52
C VAL A 17 1.15 -2.73 -4.35
N VAL A 18 1.11 -2.23 -3.11
CA VAL A 18 1.39 -3.04 -1.91
C VAL A 18 0.40 -4.20 -1.79
N LEU A 19 -0.90 -3.98 -2.07
CA LEU A 19 -1.87 -5.07 -2.13
C LEU A 19 -1.49 -6.14 -3.16
N LEU A 20 -0.96 -5.74 -4.33
CA LEU A 20 -0.46 -6.71 -5.31
C LEU A 20 0.78 -7.46 -4.81
N GLU A 21 1.70 -6.80 -4.10
CA GLU A 21 2.86 -7.47 -3.53
C GLU A 21 2.43 -8.57 -2.54
N LEU A 22 1.40 -8.30 -1.73
CA LEU A 22 0.82 -9.26 -0.80
C LEU A 22 0.09 -10.41 -1.51
N LEU A 23 -0.72 -10.11 -2.53
CA LEU A 23 -1.47 -11.12 -3.27
C LEU A 23 -0.58 -12.04 -4.11
N THR A 24 0.56 -11.55 -4.58
CA THR A 24 1.40 -12.25 -5.57
C THR A 24 2.74 -12.73 -5.03
N GLY A 25 3.13 -12.29 -3.83
CA GLY A 25 4.45 -12.57 -3.24
C GLY A 25 5.62 -11.97 -4.01
N LYS A 26 5.36 -11.06 -4.98
CA LYS A 26 6.37 -10.52 -5.90
C LYS A 26 6.63 -9.04 -5.61
N LYS A 27 7.85 -8.58 -5.88
CA LYS A 27 8.23 -7.17 -5.74
C LYS A 27 7.50 -6.30 -6.77
N ALA A 28 7.15 -5.08 -6.38
CA ALA A 28 6.52 -4.07 -7.23
C ALA A 28 7.27 -3.85 -8.56
N PHE A 29 8.60 -3.84 -8.49
CA PHE A 29 9.48 -3.74 -9.65
C PHE A 29 10.45 -4.92 -9.70
N ASN A 30 10.45 -5.63 -10.82
CA ASN A 30 11.46 -6.65 -11.11
C ASN A 30 12.51 -6.08 -12.07
N LEU A 31 13.58 -5.49 -11.53
CA LEU A 31 14.64 -4.85 -12.32
C LEU A 31 15.52 -5.85 -13.08
N GLU A 32 15.52 -7.11 -12.68
CA GLU A 32 16.32 -8.18 -13.28
C GLU A 32 15.59 -8.90 -14.42
N GLY A 33 14.27 -8.70 -14.52
CA GLY A 33 13.40 -9.31 -15.53
C GLY A 33 13.34 -8.58 -16.87
N PRO A 34 12.69 -9.20 -17.88
CA PRO A 34 12.46 -8.57 -19.17
C PRO A 34 11.57 -7.33 -19.03
N GLU A 35 11.75 -6.34 -19.92
CA GLU A 35 11.17 -5.00 -19.78
C GLU A 35 9.64 -4.99 -19.66
N ASN A 36 8.98 -5.93 -20.34
CA ASN A 36 7.54 -6.15 -20.32
C ASN A 36 7.01 -6.71 -18.98
N GLU A 37 7.86 -7.22 -18.10
CA GLU A 37 7.50 -7.80 -16.80
C GLU A 37 8.00 -6.97 -15.61
N ARG A 38 8.64 -5.82 -15.88
CA ARG A 38 9.23 -4.98 -14.82
C ARG A 38 8.21 -4.40 -13.87
N SER A 39 6.99 -4.12 -14.32
CA SER A 39 5.93 -3.56 -13.48
C SER A 39 4.93 -4.63 -13.09
N LEU A 40 4.84 -4.90 -11.78
CA LEU A 40 3.85 -5.81 -11.23
C LEU A 40 2.42 -5.35 -11.54
N SER A 41 2.16 -4.05 -11.43
CA SER A 41 0.86 -3.44 -11.71
C SER A 41 0.41 -3.66 -13.14
N LEU A 42 1.29 -3.46 -14.12
CA LEU A 42 0.94 -3.68 -15.53
C LEU A 42 0.64 -5.14 -15.81
N ARG A 43 1.46 -6.07 -15.30
CA ARG A 43 1.24 -7.50 -15.47
C ARG A 43 -0.09 -7.95 -14.86
N PHE A 44 -0.39 -7.46 -13.65
CA PHE A 44 -1.65 -7.72 -12.98
C PHE A 44 -2.85 -7.22 -13.79
N LEU A 45 -2.83 -5.95 -14.23
CA LEU A 45 -3.93 -5.36 -15.00
C LEU A 45 -4.15 -6.09 -16.34
N CYS A 46 -3.09 -6.55 -17.00
CA CYS A 46 -3.20 -7.40 -18.19
C CYS A 46 -3.85 -8.76 -17.87
N ALA A 47 -3.42 -9.44 -16.79
CA ALA A 47 -3.98 -10.71 -16.37
C ALA A 47 -5.47 -10.59 -16.05
N VAL A 48 -5.89 -9.56 -15.31
CA VAL A 48 -7.30 -9.31 -15.00
C VAL A 48 -8.12 -9.06 -16.28
N LYS A 49 -7.60 -8.30 -17.24
CA LYS A 49 -8.27 -8.04 -18.52
C LYS A 49 -8.46 -9.32 -19.36
N GLU A 50 -7.55 -10.27 -19.21
CA GLU A 50 -7.57 -11.55 -19.93
C GLU A 50 -8.31 -12.65 -19.15
N ASP A 51 -8.94 -12.33 -18.02
CA ASP A 51 -9.62 -13.29 -17.13
C ASP A 51 -8.68 -14.35 -16.54
N ARG A 52 -7.42 -13.93 -16.29
CA ARG A 52 -6.32 -14.76 -15.77
C ARG A 52 -5.85 -14.31 -14.39
N LEU A 53 -6.76 -13.80 -13.56
CA LEU A 53 -6.42 -13.32 -12.22
C LEU A 53 -5.76 -14.41 -11.36
N MET A 54 -6.29 -15.63 -11.38
CA MET A 54 -5.75 -16.73 -10.57
C MET A 54 -4.33 -17.16 -10.98
N ASP A 55 -3.88 -16.83 -12.20
CA ASP A 55 -2.50 -17.11 -12.64
C ASP A 55 -1.47 -16.23 -11.91
N VAL A 56 -1.87 -15.04 -11.45
CA VAL A 56 -0.93 -14.06 -10.87
C VAL A 56 -0.86 -14.13 -9.35
N ILE A 57 -1.91 -14.62 -8.69
CA ILE A 57 -1.96 -14.83 -7.24
C ILE A 57 -0.89 -15.85 -6.81
N ASP A 58 -0.36 -15.72 -5.60
CA ASP A 58 0.65 -16.63 -5.06
C ASP A 58 0.03 -17.98 -4.67
N ASP A 59 0.68 -19.08 -5.04
CA ASP A 59 0.14 -20.44 -4.81
C ASP A 59 -0.12 -20.78 -3.33
N PRO A 60 0.70 -20.35 -2.34
CA PRO A 60 0.46 -20.63 -0.94
C PRO A 60 -0.84 -20.06 -0.37
N ILE A 61 -1.40 -19.02 -0.99
CA ILE A 61 -2.65 -18.39 -0.54
C ILE A 61 -3.85 -18.80 -1.39
N LYS A 62 -3.65 -19.54 -2.50
CA LYS A 62 -4.74 -20.12 -3.30
C LYS A 62 -5.34 -21.30 -2.55
N SER A 63 -6.39 -21.04 -1.78
CA SER A 63 -7.26 -22.06 -1.23
C SER A 63 -8.63 -21.97 -1.92
N ASP A 64 -9.25 -23.10 -2.22
CA ASP A 64 -10.59 -23.12 -2.86
C ASP A 64 -11.65 -22.41 -2.00
N ASN A 65 -11.43 -22.34 -0.68
CA ASN A 65 -12.35 -21.66 0.24
C ASN A 65 -12.20 -20.14 0.24
N ASP A 66 -11.07 -19.59 -0.24
CA ASP A 66 -10.76 -18.16 -0.18
C ASP A 66 -10.78 -17.49 -1.56
N ALA A 67 -11.15 -18.21 -2.63
CA ALA A 67 -11.15 -17.70 -4.00
C ALA A 67 -11.98 -16.41 -4.17
N GLU A 68 -13.21 -16.38 -3.63
CA GLU A 68 -14.10 -15.21 -3.68
C GLU A 68 -13.51 -14.01 -2.94
N LEU A 69 -12.86 -14.24 -1.80
CA LEU A 69 -12.17 -13.20 -1.04
C LEU A 69 -10.98 -12.64 -1.82
N LEU A 70 -10.16 -13.50 -2.42
CA LEU A 70 -9.01 -13.10 -3.23
C LEU A 70 -9.45 -12.28 -4.43
N GLU A 71 -10.57 -12.64 -5.07
CA GLU A 71 -11.19 -11.87 -6.14
C GLU A 71 -11.62 -10.48 -5.66
N GLU A 72 -12.25 -10.36 -4.50
CA GLU A 72 -12.67 -9.07 -3.93
C GLU A 72 -11.49 -8.16 -3.58
N VAL A 73 -10.41 -8.71 -3.02
CA VAL A 73 -9.18 -7.95 -2.73
C VAL A 73 -8.47 -7.56 -4.02
N ALA A 74 -8.43 -8.44 -5.02
CA ALA A 74 -7.86 -8.16 -6.32
C ALA A 74 -8.64 -7.05 -7.07
N GLU A 75 -9.97 -7.07 -7.01
CA GLU A 75 -10.79 -5.99 -7.58
C GLU A 75 -10.55 -4.66 -6.87
N LEU A 76 -10.39 -4.66 -5.53
CA LEU A 76 -10.00 -3.46 -4.80
C LEU A 76 -8.63 -2.94 -5.25
N ALA A 77 -7.63 -3.83 -5.41
CA ALA A 77 -6.33 -3.45 -5.92
C ALA A 77 -6.42 -2.87 -7.35
N ARG A 78 -7.25 -3.46 -8.22
CA ARG A 78 -7.52 -2.96 -9.58
C ARG A 78 -8.06 -1.53 -9.56
N GLN A 79 -9.01 -1.23 -8.67
CA GLN A 79 -9.59 0.10 -8.51
C GLN A 79 -8.58 1.13 -8.01
N CYS A 80 -7.72 0.75 -7.05
CA CYS A 80 -6.62 1.60 -6.58
C CYS A 80 -5.62 1.94 -7.70
N LEU A 81 -5.43 1.03 -8.65
CA LEU A 81 -4.49 1.17 -9.77
C LEU A 81 -5.07 1.91 -11.00
N GLU A 82 -6.27 2.48 -10.90
CA GLU A 82 -6.84 3.29 -11.98
C GLU A 82 -5.89 4.43 -12.39
N MET A 83 -5.69 4.61 -13.70
CA MET A 83 -4.78 5.64 -14.20
C MET A 83 -5.32 7.05 -13.98
N VAL A 84 -6.65 7.20 -13.96
CA VAL A 84 -7.33 8.45 -13.64
C VAL A 84 -7.51 8.51 -12.12
N GLY A 85 -6.79 9.41 -11.45
CA GLY A 85 -6.78 9.50 -9.98
C GLY A 85 -8.16 9.70 -9.35
N GLU A 86 -9.06 10.42 -10.03
CA GLU A 86 -10.44 10.65 -9.59
C GLU A 86 -11.29 9.37 -9.54
N ARG A 87 -10.95 8.36 -10.36
CA ARG A 87 -11.64 7.06 -10.39
C ARG A 87 -11.16 6.10 -9.31
N ARG A 88 -10.02 6.41 -8.67
CA ARG A 88 -9.55 5.63 -7.52
C ARG A 88 -10.49 5.88 -6.34
N PRO A 89 -10.68 4.90 -5.44
CA PRO A 89 -11.37 5.12 -4.17
C PRO A 89 -10.64 6.15 -3.29
N SER A 90 -11.27 6.59 -2.21
CA SER A 90 -10.55 7.26 -1.11
C SER A 90 -9.86 6.22 -0.23
N MET A 91 -8.83 6.61 0.52
CA MET A 91 -8.17 5.67 1.44
C MET A 91 -9.13 5.18 2.55
N ILE A 92 -10.15 5.97 2.89
CA ILE A 92 -11.22 5.57 3.82
C ILE A 92 -12.02 4.42 3.21
N ASP A 93 -12.46 4.54 1.95
CA ASP A 93 -13.23 3.48 1.28
C ASP A 93 -12.41 2.17 1.17
N VAL A 94 -11.10 2.30 0.91
CA VAL A 94 -10.17 1.17 0.86
C VAL A 94 -10.10 0.47 2.22
N ALA A 95 -9.89 1.23 3.30
CA ALA A 95 -9.82 0.69 4.66
C ALA A 95 -11.13 0.01 5.07
N GLU A 96 -12.27 0.64 4.79
CA GLU A 96 -13.58 0.07 5.10
C GLU A 96 -13.85 -1.21 4.31
N LYS A 97 -13.45 -1.28 3.03
CA LYS A 97 -13.61 -2.52 2.24
C LYS A 97 -12.75 -3.64 2.81
N LEU A 98 -11.48 -3.35 3.16
CA LEU A 98 -10.60 -4.34 3.77
C LEU A 98 -11.08 -4.81 5.14
N ASP A 99 -11.62 -3.92 5.98
CA ASP A 99 -12.20 -4.27 7.29
C ASP A 99 -13.43 -5.20 7.15
N ARG A 100 -14.26 -5.00 6.11
CA ARG A 100 -15.36 -5.93 5.83
C ARG A 100 -14.85 -7.30 5.39
N LEU A 101 -13.84 -7.33 4.51
CA LEU A 101 -13.26 -8.58 4.00
C LEU A 101 -12.53 -9.36 5.09
N SER A 102 -11.84 -8.68 6.01
CA SER A 102 -11.15 -9.33 7.14
C SER A 102 -12.11 -10.00 8.11
N LYS A 103 -13.31 -9.44 8.31
CA LYS A 103 -14.37 -10.04 9.15
C LYS A 103 -14.99 -11.30 8.55
N VAL A 104 -14.94 -11.44 7.22
CA VAL A 104 -15.37 -12.65 6.53
C VAL A 104 -14.35 -13.78 6.76
N MET A 105 -13.06 -13.44 6.83
CA MET A 105 -12.02 -14.38 7.24
C MET A 105 -12.12 -14.69 8.73
N GLN A 106 -12.82 -15.77 9.08
CA GLN A 106 -12.65 -16.39 10.40
C GLN A 106 -11.32 -17.17 10.45
N HIS A 107 -10.19 -16.48 10.26
CA HIS A 107 -8.89 -17.10 10.38
C HIS A 107 -8.48 -17.21 11.86
N PRO A 108 -7.90 -18.34 12.32
CA PRO A 108 -7.48 -18.53 13.73
C PRO A 108 -6.51 -17.50 14.29
N TRP A 109 -5.92 -16.65 13.44
CA TRP A 109 -4.96 -15.61 13.84
C TRP A 109 -5.60 -14.24 14.09
N VAL A 110 -6.91 -14.08 13.84
CA VAL A 110 -7.67 -12.90 14.27
C VAL A 110 -8.28 -13.23 15.63
N PRO A 111 -7.76 -12.72 16.76
CA PRO A 111 -8.47 -12.82 18.01
C PRO A 111 -9.81 -12.11 17.82
N THR A 112 -10.92 -12.77 18.14
CA THR A 112 -12.27 -12.19 18.10
C THR A 112 -12.49 -11.10 19.18
N GLN A 113 -11.42 -10.47 19.67
CA GLN A 113 -11.44 -9.53 20.76
C GLN A 113 -10.61 -8.32 20.37
N HIS A 114 -11.30 -7.32 19.81
CA HIS A 114 -10.85 -5.95 20.00
C HIS A 114 -11.06 -5.67 21.50
N ASP A 115 -10.04 -5.97 22.31
CA ASP A 115 -10.07 -5.61 23.72
C ASP A 115 -9.98 -4.08 23.80
N PRO A 116 -11.00 -3.37 24.32
CA PRO A 116 -10.96 -1.93 24.45
C PRO A 116 -9.76 -1.44 25.29
N GLU A 117 -9.15 -2.31 26.10
CA GLU A 117 -7.96 -1.97 26.90
C GLU A 117 -6.69 -1.76 26.07
N GLU A 118 -6.54 -2.40 24.91
CA GLU A 118 -5.32 -2.27 24.08
C GLU A 118 -5.24 -0.91 23.36
N MET A 119 -6.41 -0.34 23.00
CA MET A 119 -6.48 1.03 22.47
C MET A 119 -6.22 2.07 23.57
N GLU A 120 -6.70 1.83 24.80
CA GLU A 120 -6.41 2.71 25.93
C GLU A 120 -4.93 2.68 26.35
N SER A 121 -4.25 1.52 26.28
CA SER A 121 -2.82 1.45 26.59
C SER A 121 -1.97 2.26 25.59
N LEU A 122 -2.29 2.20 24.30
CA LEU A 122 -1.61 2.99 23.27
C LEU A 122 -1.87 4.50 23.42
N LEU A 123 -3.08 4.90 23.81
CA LEU A 123 -3.42 6.31 24.06
C LEU A 123 -2.78 6.83 25.37
N ARG A 124 -2.63 5.98 26.38
CA ARG A 124 -1.98 6.32 27.66
C ARG A 124 -0.47 6.53 27.52
N GLU A 125 0.20 5.78 26.65
CA GLU A 125 1.62 5.98 26.37
C GLU A 125 1.90 7.33 25.70
N SER A 126 0.98 7.82 24.86
CA SER A 126 1.08 9.15 24.26
C SER A 126 0.92 10.30 25.26
N SER A 127 0.26 10.06 26.40
CA SER A 127 0.06 11.06 27.45
C SER A 127 1.29 11.30 28.34
N MET A 128 2.23 10.35 28.42
CA MET A 128 3.42 10.50 29.27
C MET A 128 4.57 11.24 28.59
N ALA A 129 4.56 11.37 27.27
CA ALA A 129 5.61 12.09 26.53
C ALA A 129 5.41 13.62 26.49
N SER A 130 4.29 14.15 27.00
CA SER A 130 3.88 15.56 26.76
C SER A 130 4.21 16.56 27.88
N LEU A 131 5.02 16.21 28.89
CA LEU A 131 5.53 17.20 29.85
C LEU A 131 7.05 17.07 30.03
N GLU A 132 7.82 17.64 29.10
CA GLU A 132 8.92 18.55 29.44
C GLU A 132 9.06 19.59 28.32
N MET A 133 8.68 20.83 28.63
CA MET A 133 8.89 21.99 27.76
C MET A 133 10.18 22.68 28.18
N VAL A 134 11.27 22.51 27.40
CA VAL A 134 12.40 23.44 27.43
C VAL A 134 12.88 23.75 26.01
N SER A 135 12.38 24.89 25.54
CA SER A 135 13.07 25.99 24.86
C SER A 135 14.00 25.75 23.64
N THR A 136 13.52 26.31 22.52
CA THR A 136 14.25 27.07 21.49
C THR A 136 15.10 26.31 20.46
N GLY A 137 14.60 26.28 19.22
CA GLY A 137 15.42 26.13 18.02
C GLY A 137 14.61 25.74 16.77
N ASN A 138 14.17 26.72 15.98
CA ASN A 138 13.54 26.49 14.67
C ASN A 138 14.48 25.71 13.73
N PHE A 139 14.03 24.57 13.18
CA PHE A 139 14.70 23.94 12.03
C PHE A 139 13.82 24.03 10.78
N ARG A 140 14.24 24.88 9.85
CA ARG A 140 13.69 25.07 8.51
C ARG A 140 14.39 24.09 7.57
N MET A 141 13.68 23.10 7.04
CA MET A 141 14.23 22.22 6.00
C MET A 141 14.06 22.89 4.64
N GLU A 142 15.09 23.60 4.18
CA GLU A 142 15.25 23.92 2.76
C GLU A 142 16.07 22.84 2.07
N ASN A 143 15.55 22.42 0.91
CA ASN A 143 16.17 21.55 -0.06
C ASN A 143 17.63 21.93 -0.34
N LYS A 144 18.54 20.98 -0.18
CA LYS A 144 19.88 21.02 -0.78
C LYS A 144 20.04 19.88 -1.77
N ILE A 145 19.40 20.04 -2.93
CA ILE A 145 19.97 19.55 -4.19
C ILE A 145 20.83 20.71 -4.69
N VAL A 146 22.03 20.38 -5.20
CA VAL A 146 23.09 21.28 -5.70
C VAL A 146 24.14 21.69 -4.66
N GLN A 147 25.05 20.76 -4.33
CA GLN A 147 26.48 21.06 -4.14
C GLN A 147 27.31 19.77 -4.34
N GLY A 148 27.28 19.22 -5.56
CA GLY A 148 28.04 18.03 -5.93
C GLY A 148 28.90 18.21 -7.20
N LEU A 149 29.02 19.42 -7.73
CA LEU A 149 29.71 19.67 -8.99
C LEU A 149 30.42 21.01 -8.94
N MET A 150 31.54 21.15 -8.22
CA MET A 150 32.63 22.11 -8.50
C MET A 150 33.90 21.81 -7.66
N GLU A 151 34.39 20.57 -7.60
CA GLU A 151 35.78 20.30 -7.15
C GLU A 151 36.46 19.24 -8.05
N SER A 152 36.35 19.46 -9.35
CA SER A 152 37.31 18.94 -10.33
C SER A 152 37.50 19.99 -11.40
N GLY A 153 38.54 20.81 -11.25
CA GLY A 153 39.00 21.69 -12.33
C GLY A 153 39.44 23.09 -11.92
N ARG A 154 40.53 23.19 -11.15
CA ARG A 154 41.70 24.02 -11.51
C ARG A 154 42.85 23.85 -10.53
#